data_AF-A0A520H3I3-F1
#
_entry.id   AF-A0A520H3I3-F1
#
_cell.length_a   1.000
_cell.length_b   1.000
_cell.length_c   1.000
_cell.angle_alpha   90.00
_cell.angle_beta   90.00
_cell.angle_gamma   90.00
#
_symmetry.space_group_name_H-M   'P 1'
#
loop_
_entity.id
_entity.type
_entity.pdbx_description
1 polymer ?
#
loop_
_entity_poly.entity_id
_entity_poly.type
_entity_poly.pdbx_seq_one_letter_code
_entity_poly.pdbx_strand_id
1 'polypeptide(L)'
;PDIARAIGRLAAGRGSPRDLGQLRDGLDGAWALGERLGGDGPALLAEIAPRLRGHGALIDLLRRALVPSPPIEASDGGYIAAGYDLALDDLRDAGAGGRKAIAALEAEMRAQTGTPTLKVRHNNVLGYHVEVPARAADALMKPDSGFTHRQTLAGVVRFNTPALHEVAQKVSQAGAHALAAEAAHLEDLTAQALASREAIAATADALARLDVAAALAERAAEGGWARPKLVEHPCFDIEGGRHPVVEAAVAKSGERFVANDCRLSERSRLWLVTGPNMGGKSTFLRQNALIAVLAQAGSYVPAASATLGLVDRLFSRVGASDNLARGRSTFMVEMVETAAILAQATPSSFVILDEVGRGTSTYDGLAIAWAVVEAIHED
;
A
#
# COMPACT_ATOMS: atom_id res chain seq x y z
N PRO A 1 -9.81 -0.51 -0.43
CA PRO A 1 -8.90 0.62 -0.11
C PRO A 1 -8.05 0.29 1.12
N ASP A 2 -6.88 0.91 1.30
CA ASP A 2 -6.04 0.73 2.50
C ASP A 2 -6.51 1.67 3.62
N ILE A 3 -7.45 1.18 4.43
CA ILE A 3 -8.04 1.95 5.53
C ILE A 3 -7.05 2.21 6.67
N ALA A 4 -6.06 1.33 6.88
CA ALA A 4 -5.04 1.50 7.92
C ALA A 4 -4.15 2.71 7.63
N ARG A 5 -3.72 2.86 6.37
CA ARG A 5 -2.94 4.03 5.98
C ARG A 5 -3.79 5.30 5.90
N ALA A 6 -5.05 5.20 5.50
CA ALA A 6 -5.95 6.36 5.46
C ALA A 6 -6.17 6.96 6.86
N ILE A 7 -6.52 6.13 7.85
CA ILE A 7 -6.68 6.62 9.24
C ILE A 7 -5.35 7.11 9.83
N GLY A 8 -4.23 6.47 9.50
CA GLY A 8 -2.90 6.90 9.91
C GLY A 8 -2.51 8.27 9.36
N ARG A 9 -2.83 8.57 8.09
CA ARG A 9 -2.60 9.89 7.49
C ARG A 9 -3.46 10.98 8.15
N LEU A 10 -4.74 10.68 8.40
CA LEU A 10 -5.65 11.59 9.11
C LEU A 10 -5.14 11.89 10.53
N ALA A 11 -4.71 10.87 11.27
CA ALA A 11 -4.18 11.03 12.62
C ALA A 11 -2.87 11.84 12.66
N ALA A 12 -2.08 11.81 11.58
CA ALA A 12 -0.85 12.58 11.45
C ALA A 12 -1.07 14.01 10.94
N GLY A 13 -2.32 14.45 10.73
CA GLY A 13 -2.63 15.78 10.18
C GLY A 13 -2.22 15.94 8.71
N ARG A 14 -2.01 14.83 7.99
CA ARG A 14 -1.64 14.80 6.56
C ARG A 14 -2.74 14.16 5.71
N GLY A 15 -3.94 14.01 6.28
CA GLY A 15 -5.09 13.42 5.61
C GLY A 15 -5.70 14.38 4.59
N SER A 16 -6.29 13.79 3.56
CA SER A 16 -6.99 14.46 2.47
C SER A 16 -8.47 14.07 2.46
N PRO A 17 -9.35 14.80 1.75
CA PRO A 17 -10.74 14.38 1.54
C PRO A 17 -10.82 12.97 0.94
N ARG A 18 -9.85 12.60 0.09
CA ARG A 18 -9.72 11.26 -0.46
C ARG A 18 -9.50 10.19 0.60
N ASP A 19 -8.80 10.48 1.69
CA ASP A 19 -8.61 9.53 2.78
C ASP A 19 -9.92 9.22 3.51
N LEU A 20 -10.77 10.23 3.74
CA LEU A 20 -12.12 10.00 4.27
C LEU A 20 -13.00 9.20 3.30
N GLY A 21 -12.88 9.45 1.98
CA GLY A 21 -13.52 8.62 0.96
C GLY A 21 -13.02 7.17 1.00
N GLN A 22 -11.72 6.94 1.17
CA GLN A 22 -11.15 5.60 1.32
C GLN A 22 -11.64 4.90 2.59
N LEU A 23 -11.80 5.63 3.70
CA LEU A 23 -12.41 5.09 4.92
C LEU A 23 -13.87 4.70 4.70
N ARG A 24 -14.67 5.58 4.10
CA ARG A 24 -16.07 5.29 3.74
C ARG A 24 -16.18 3.99 2.96
N ASP A 25 -15.45 3.89 1.85
CA ASP A 25 -15.56 2.75 0.93
C ASP A 25 -14.96 1.47 1.52
N GLY A 26 -13.86 1.60 2.27
CA GLY A 26 -13.21 0.46 2.90
C GLY A 26 -14.00 -0.12 4.08
N LEU A 27 -14.60 0.74 4.91
CA LEU A 27 -15.47 0.31 6.02
C LEU A 27 -16.81 -0.26 5.51
N ASP A 28 -17.37 0.30 4.43
CA ASP A 28 -18.54 -0.27 3.77
C ASP A 28 -18.25 -1.66 3.19
N GLY A 29 -17.11 -1.82 2.53
CA GLY A 29 -16.63 -3.12 2.06
C GLY A 29 -16.42 -4.12 3.20
N ALA A 30 -15.86 -3.68 4.33
CA ALA A 30 -15.70 -4.51 5.52
C ALA A 30 -17.04 -4.96 6.08
N TRP A 31 -18.02 -4.06 6.14
CA TRP A 31 -19.38 -4.38 6.58
C TRP A 31 -20.02 -5.45 5.68
N ALA A 32 -20.00 -5.24 4.37
CA ALA A 32 -20.53 -6.20 3.39
C ALA A 32 -19.83 -7.56 3.46
N LEU A 33 -18.52 -7.58 3.71
CA LEU A 33 -17.77 -8.81 3.93
C LEU A 33 -18.21 -9.50 5.24
N GLY A 34 -18.40 -8.75 6.32
CA GLY A 34 -18.92 -9.27 7.59
C GLY A 34 -20.29 -9.92 7.44
N GLU A 35 -21.18 -9.36 6.63
CA GLU A 35 -22.49 -9.95 6.27
C GLU A 35 -22.34 -11.32 5.60
N ARG A 36 -21.41 -11.44 4.66
CA ARG A 36 -21.18 -12.69 3.92
C ARG A 36 -20.49 -13.78 4.74
N LEU A 37 -19.66 -13.40 5.70
CA LEU A 37 -18.89 -14.31 6.54
C LEU A 37 -19.68 -14.83 7.77
N GLY A 38 -20.95 -14.45 7.93
CA GLY A 38 -21.79 -14.91 9.04
C GLY A 38 -22.11 -16.41 8.98
N GLY A 39 -21.91 -17.13 10.09
CA GLY A 39 -22.19 -18.56 10.23
C GLY A 39 -20.95 -19.40 10.56
N ASP A 40 -21.15 -20.66 10.97
CA ASP A 40 -20.12 -21.61 11.43
C ASP A 40 -18.82 -21.54 10.61
N GLY A 41 -17.71 -21.27 11.29
CA GLY A 41 -16.39 -21.15 10.67
C GLY A 41 -15.25 -21.37 11.66
N PRO A 42 -13.98 -21.31 11.19
CA PRO A 42 -12.82 -21.46 12.05
C PRO A 42 -12.80 -20.46 13.21
N ALA A 43 -12.19 -20.82 14.34
CA ALA A 43 -12.14 -19.96 15.54
C ALA A 43 -11.62 -18.54 15.26
N LEU A 44 -10.60 -18.40 14.39
CA LEU A 44 -10.08 -17.10 13.96
C LEU A 44 -11.16 -16.26 13.26
N LEU A 45 -11.99 -16.87 12.42
CA LEU A 45 -13.07 -16.17 11.74
C LEU A 45 -14.13 -15.68 12.74
N ALA A 46 -14.48 -16.52 13.72
CA ALA A 46 -15.40 -16.14 14.78
C ALA A 46 -14.87 -14.98 15.64
N GLU A 47 -13.56 -14.90 15.83
CA GLU A 47 -12.90 -13.81 16.56
C GLU A 47 -12.90 -12.48 15.77
N ILE A 48 -12.64 -12.52 14.47
CA ILE A 48 -12.42 -11.31 13.66
C ILE A 48 -13.70 -10.78 12.98
N ALA A 49 -14.68 -11.64 12.67
CA ALA A 49 -15.90 -11.24 11.97
C ALA A 49 -16.69 -10.13 12.70
N PRO A 50 -16.80 -10.12 14.05
CA PRO A 50 -17.44 -9.01 14.77
C PRO A 50 -16.73 -7.67 14.55
N ARG A 51 -15.40 -7.67 14.33
CA ARG A 51 -14.59 -6.46 14.13
C ARG A 51 -14.77 -5.83 12.75
N LEU A 52 -15.41 -6.53 11.81
CA LEU A 52 -15.68 -5.99 10.47
C LEU A 52 -16.91 -5.08 10.43
N ARG A 53 -17.73 -5.10 11.48
CA ARG A 53 -18.96 -4.33 11.61
C ARG A 53 -18.79 -3.24 12.70
N GLY A 54 -19.85 -2.47 12.93
CA GLY A 54 -19.90 -1.44 13.98
C GLY A 54 -19.66 0.00 13.49
N HIS A 55 -19.40 0.19 12.20
CA HIS A 55 -19.10 1.51 11.61
C HIS A 55 -20.28 2.16 10.87
N GLY A 56 -21.49 1.60 10.99
CA GLY A 56 -22.65 2.01 10.18
C GLY A 56 -22.96 3.51 10.22
N ALA A 57 -22.90 4.13 11.41
CA ALA A 57 -23.14 5.57 11.57
C ALA A 57 -22.08 6.42 10.86
N LEU A 58 -20.80 6.04 10.96
CA LEU A 58 -19.70 6.74 10.28
C LEU A 58 -19.78 6.56 8.76
N ILE A 59 -20.10 5.34 8.29
CA ILE A 59 -20.28 5.05 6.87
C ILE A 59 -21.41 5.90 6.28
N ASP A 60 -22.56 5.96 6.95
CA ASP A 60 -23.71 6.77 6.53
C ASP A 60 -23.37 8.27 6.50
N LEU A 61 -22.73 8.77 7.56
CA LEU A 61 -22.27 10.16 7.62
C LEU A 61 -21.37 10.50 6.44
N LEU A 62 -20.30 9.73 6.21
CA LEU A 62 -19.35 9.99 5.14
C LEU A 62 -19.98 9.81 3.75
N ARG A 63 -20.96 8.91 3.61
CA ARG A 63 -21.71 8.71 2.36
C ARG A 63 -22.59 9.90 2.03
N ARG A 64 -23.24 10.50 3.02
CA ARG A 64 -24.05 11.71 2.84
C ARG A 64 -23.19 12.97 2.66
N ALA A 65 -22.04 13.03 3.35
CA ALA A 65 -21.21 14.22 3.38
C ALA A 65 -20.25 14.34 2.19
N LEU A 66 -19.70 13.24 1.67
CA LEU A 66 -18.66 13.27 0.65
C LEU A 66 -19.19 12.93 -0.74
N VAL A 67 -18.63 13.58 -1.75
CA VAL A 67 -18.82 13.17 -3.14
C VAL A 67 -18.32 11.73 -3.38
N PRO A 68 -18.79 11.02 -4.42
CA PRO A 68 -18.38 9.64 -4.68
C PRO A 68 -16.86 9.45 -4.83
N SER A 69 -16.16 10.42 -5.41
CA SER A 69 -14.70 10.38 -5.58
C SER A 69 -14.07 11.71 -5.15
N PRO A 70 -13.77 11.88 -3.85
CA PRO A 70 -13.19 13.12 -3.36
C PRO A 70 -11.79 13.38 -3.95
N PRO A 71 -11.46 14.63 -4.29
CA PRO A 71 -10.12 15.02 -4.72
C PRO A 71 -9.06 14.79 -3.64
N ILE A 72 -7.79 14.75 -4.07
CA ILE A 72 -6.62 14.69 -3.18
C ILE A 72 -6.39 16.06 -2.53
N GLU A 73 -6.50 17.12 -3.31
CA GLU A 73 -6.26 18.48 -2.85
C GLU A 73 -7.51 19.05 -2.18
N ALA A 74 -7.37 19.48 -0.92
CA ALA A 74 -8.45 20.12 -0.17
C ALA A 74 -8.61 21.61 -0.49
N SER A 75 -7.59 22.25 -1.09
CA SER A 75 -7.56 23.69 -1.36
C SER A 75 -8.65 24.15 -2.34
N ASP A 76 -9.00 23.27 -3.27
CA ASP A 76 -9.88 23.62 -4.40
C ASP A 76 -11.36 23.30 -4.11
N GLY A 77 -11.65 22.73 -2.93
CA GLY A 77 -13.00 22.30 -2.55
C GLY A 77 -13.54 21.17 -3.43
N GLY A 78 -14.86 21.07 -3.51
CA GLY A 78 -15.56 20.09 -4.35
C GLY A 78 -15.57 18.67 -3.78
N TYR A 79 -15.31 18.49 -2.50
CA TYR A 79 -15.36 17.17 -1.84
C TYR A 79 -16.62 16.94 -1.02
N ILE A 80 -17.35 18.00 -0.64
CA ILE A 80 -18.64 17.88 0.04
C ILE A 80 -19.77 17.68 -0.97
N ALA A 81 -20.61 16.67 -0.74
CA ALA A 81 -21.75 16.33 -1.59
C ALA A 81 -22.83 17.42 -1.57
N ALA A 82 -23.54 17.58 -2.69
CA ALA A 82 -24.73 18.42 -2.74
C ALA A 82 -25.84 17.85 -1.85
N GLY A 83 -26.59 18.71 -1.18
CA GLY A 83 -27.66 18.37 -0.25
C GLY A 83 -27.18 18.02 1.16
N TYR A 84 -25.88 18.00 1.42
CA TYR A 84 -25.35 17.79 2.77
C TYR A 84 -25.51 19.04 3.65
N ASP A 85 -25.21 20.21 3.09
CA ASP A 85 -25.35 21.51 3.73
C ASP A 85 -25.99 22.49 2.73
N LEU A 86 -27.24 22.85 2.99
CA LEU A 86 -28.00 23.77 2.14
C LEU A 86 -27.38 25.16 2.06
N ALA A 87 -26.72 25.63 3.14
CA ALA A 87 -26.06 26.92 3.11
C ALA A 87 -24.81 26.89 2.22
N LEU A 88 -24.08 25.77 2.20
CA LEU A 88 -22.97 25.58 1.27
C LEU A 88 -23.46 25.49 -0.18
N ASP A 89 -24.58 24.82 -0.42
CA ASP A 89 -25.18 24.74 -1.75
C ASP A 89 -25.63 26.12 -2.25
N ASP A 90 -26.26 26.93 -1.40
CA ASP A 90 -26.63 28.32 -1.73
C ASP A 90 -25.39 29.18 -2.08
N LEU A 91 -24.28 29.01 -1.36
CA LEU A 91 -23.02 29.68 -1.66
C LEU A 91 -22.43 29.24 -3.01
N ARG A 92 -22.49 27.94 -3.33
CA ARG A 92 -22.05 27.39 -4.61
C ARG A 92 -22.91 27.90 -5.77
N ASP A 93 -24.22 27.95 -5.57
CA ASP A 93 -25.18 28.47 -6.55
C ASP A 93 -25.01 29.96 -6.79
N ALA A 94 -24.79 30.76 -5.74
CA ALA A 94 -24.45 32.17 -5.87
C ALA A 94 -23.15 32.37 -6.68
N GLY A 95 -22.13 31.55 -6.43
CA GLY A 95 -20.88 31.56 -7.19
C GLY A 95 -21.05 31.14 -8.66
N ALA A 96 -21.90 30.15 -8.94
CA ALA A 96 -22.20 29.69 -10.29
C ALA A 96 -23.05 30.72 -11.07
N GLY A 97 -24.06 31.31 -10.41
CA GLY A 97 -24.89 32.38 -10.95
C GLY A 97 -24.07 33.62 -11.30
N GLY A 98 -23.15 34.02 -10.43
CA GLY A 98 -22.26 35.14 -10.72
C GLY A 98 -21.27 34.86 -11.85
N ARG A 99 -20.80 33.61 -12.05
CA ARG A 99 -20.03 33.24 -13.26
C ARG A 99 -20.84 33.39 -14.54
N LYS A 100 -22.13 33.01 -14.53
CA LYS A 100 -23.04 33.25 -15.65
C LYS A 100 -23.24 34.76 -15.91
N ALA A 101 -23.35 35.55 -14.84
CA ALA A 101 -23.44 37.01 -14.95
C ALA A 101 -22.17 37.64 -15.56
N ILE A 102 -20.98 37.14 -15.19
CA ILE A 102 -19.71 37.58 -15.81
C ILE A 102 -19.68 37.26 -17.32
N ALA A 103 -20.15 36.08 -17.72
CA ALA A 103 -20.23 35.70 -19.13
C ALA A 103 -21.23 36.57 -19.91
N ALA A 104 -22.37 36.92 -19.30
CA ALA A 104 -23.31 37.86 -19.89
C ALA A 104 -22.71 39.27 -20.04
N LEU A 105 -21.98 39.74 -19.01
CA LEU A 105 -21.27 41.01 -19.03
C LEU A 105 -20.19 41.04 -20.13
N GLU A 106 -19.46 39.93 -20.32
CA GLU A 106 -18.48 39.80 -21.42
C GLU A 106 -19.13 39.96 -22.79
N ALA A 107 -20.30 39.34 -23.01
CA ALA A 107 -21.04 39.46 -24.26
C ALA A 107 -21.56 40.89 -24.50
N GLU A 108 -22.09 41.53 -23.45
CA GLU A 108 -22.56 42.92 -23.50
C GLU A 108 -21.40 43.88 -23.81
N MET A 109 -20.26 43.74 -23.12
CA MET A 109 -19.07 44.55 -23.36
C MET A 109 -18.51 44.35 -24.77
N ARG A 110 -18.53 43.12 -25.32
CA ARG A 110 -18.15 42.88 -26.73
C ARG A 110 -19.04 43.63 -27.71
N ALA A 111 -20.35 43.64 -27.46
CA ALA A 111 -21.32 44.32 -28.32
C ALA A 111 -21.17 45.84 -28.24
N GLN A 112 -21.04 46.40 -27.04
CA GLN A 112 -20.89 47.85 -26.82
C GLN A 112 -19.58 48.41 -27.38
N THR A 113 -18.48 47.66 -27.26
CA THR A 113 -17.14 48.13 -27.67
C THR A 113 -16.78 47.77 -29.12
N GLY A 114 -17.62 46.98 -29.80
CA GLY A 114 -17.33 46.46 -31.14
C GLY A 114 -16.08 45.59 -31.21
N THR A 115 -15.57 45.10 -30.08
CA THR A 115 -14.30 44.37 -29.98
C THR A 115 -14.57 42.88 -29.71
N PRO A 116 -14.70 42.03 -30.74
CA PRO A 116 -15.05 40.61 -30.57
C PRO A 116 -13.97 39.80 -29.82
N THR A 117 -12.74 40.30 -29.78
CA THR A 117 -11.60 39.67 -29.11
C THR A 117 -11.50 39.97 -27.62
N LEU A 118 -12.38 40.82 -27.08
CA LEU A 118 -12.46 41.13 -25.64
C LEU A 118 -12.75 39.85 -24.85
N LYS A 119 -11.99 39.59 -23.78
CA LYS A 119 -12.21 38.45 -22.88
C LYS A 119 -12.13 38.87 -21.43
N VAL A 120 -13.01 38.34 -20.59
CA VAL A 120 -12.86 38.48 -19.14
C VAL A 120 -11.99 37.32 -18.64
N ARG A 121 -10.93 37.63 -17.89
CA ARG A 121 -10.00 36.65 -17.31
C ARG A 121 -9.86 36.86 -15.81
N HIS A 122 -9.48 35.81 -15.10
CA HIS A 122 -9.16 35.85 -13.68
C HIS A 122 -7.69 35.46 -13.47
N ASN A 123 -6.99 36.18 -12.59
CA ASN A 123 -5.69 35.77 -12.07
C ASN A 123 -5.56 36.14 -10.58
N ASN A 124 -4.59 35.54 -9.89
CA ASN A 124 -4.45 35.69 -8.43
C ASN A 124 -3.99 37.09 -7.97
N VAL A 125 -3.50 37.93 -8.87
CA VAL A 125 -2.93 39.25 -8.52
C VAL A 125 -3.93 40.39 -8.77
N LEU A 126 -4.62 40.36 -9.91
CA LEU A 126 -5.54 41.39 -10.37
C LEU A 126 -7.02 41.00 -10.19
N GLY A 127 -7.31 39.72 -9.94
CA GLY A 127 -8.66 39.19 -9.91
C GLY A 127 -9.29 39.17 -11.31
N TYR A 128 -10.61 39.31 -11.37
CA TYR A 128 -11.34 39.43 -12.64
C TYR A 128 -11.03 40.77 -13.31
N HIS A 129 -10.63 40.71 -14.58
CA HIS A 129 -10.29 41.87 -15.41
C HIS A 129 -10.64 41.61 -16.88
N VAL A 130 -10.78 42.68 -17.64
CA VAL A 130 -11.03 42.66 -19.09
C VAL A 130 -9.70 42.71 -19.83
N GLU A 131 -9.47 41.78 -20.74
CA GLU A 131 -8.33 41.74 -21.65
C GLU A 131 -8.76 42.10 -23.07
N VAL A 132 -8.07 43.07 -23.67
CA VAL A 132 -8.23 43.46 -25.08
C VAL A 132 -6.88 43.56 -25.79
N PRO A 133 -6.82 43.30 -27.11
CA PRO A 133 -5.58 43.51 -27.87
C PRO A 133 -5.16 44.99 -27.84
N ALA A 134 -3.85 45.25 -27.85
CA ALA A 134 -3.31 46.62 -27.82
C ALA A 134 -3.90 47.53 -28.91
N ARG A 135 -4.22 46.99 -30.09
CA ARG A 135 -4.84 47.72 -31.21
C ARG A 135 -6.25 48.25 -30.93
N ALA A 136 -6.96 47.65 -29.99
CA ALA A 136 -8.32 48.04 -29.58
C ALA A 136 -8.33 48.80 -28.25
N ALA A 137 -7.16 48.99 -27.61
CA ALA A 137 -7.06 49.58 -26.28
C ALA A 137 -7.28 51.09 -26.25
N ASP A 138 -6.87 51.83 -27.30
CA ASP A 138 -6.94 53.29 -27.33
C ASP A 138 -8.37 53.82 -27.22
N ALA A 139 -9.35 53.10 -27.79
CA ALA A 139 -10.77 53.46 -27.68
C ALA A 139 -11.31 53.31 -26.24
N LEU A 140 -10.73 52.39 -25.47
CA LEU A 140 -11.10 52.05 -24.09
C LEU A 140 -10.28 52.83 -23.04
N MET A 141 -9.28 53.60 -23.45
CA MET A 141 -8.53 54.51 -22.57
C MET A 141 -9.19 55.88 -22.44
N LYS A 142 -10.23 56.17 -23.23
CA LYS A 142 -10.95 57.45 -23.16
C LYS A 142 -11.69 57.60 -21.82
N PRO A 143 -11.74 58.80 -21.22
CA PRO A 143 -12.38 59.03 -19.92
C PRO A 143 -13.84 58.57 -19.85
N ASP A 144 -14.54 58.63 -20.99
CA ASP A 144 -15.99 58.37 -21.08
C ASP A 144 -16.30 56.91 -21.42
N SER A 145 -15.28 56.06 -21.55
CA SER A 145 -15.44 54.67 -21.99
C SER A 145 -16.03 53.75 -20.91
N GLY A 146 -15.97 54.14 -19.64
CA GLY A 146 -16.37 53.29 -18.50
C GLY A 146 -15.35 52.21 -18.12
N PHE A 147 -14.17 52.20 -18.77
CA PHE A 147 -13.07 51.28 -18.48
C PHE A 147 -11.93 52.01 -17.75
N THR A 148 -11.40 51.39 -16.70
CA THR A 148 -10.23 51.89 -15.97
C THR A 148 -9.03 51.03 -16.31
N HIS A 149 -7.99 51.65 -16.88
CA HIS A 149 -6.74 50.95 -17.20
C HIS A 149 -6.07 50.39 -15.93
N ARG A 150 -5.55 49.17 -16.03
CA ARG A 150 -4.95 48.43 -14.92
C ARG A 150 -3.52 47.99 -15.19
N GLN A 151 -3.24 47.45 -16.38
CA GLN A 151 -1.92 46.95 -16.74
C GLN A 151 -1.77 46.86 -18.26
N THR A 152 -0.58 47.16 -18.78
CA THR A 152 -0.21 46.94 -20.18
C THR A 152 0.81 45.82 -20.26
N LEU A 153 0.57 44.84 -21.13
CA LEU A 153 1.47 43.73 -21.44
C LEU A 153 1.83 43.74 -22.93
N ALA A 154 2.79 42.91 -23.34
CA ALA A 154 3.13 42.73 -24.74
C ALA A 154 1.89 42.20 -25.52
N GLY A 155 1.26 43.09 -26.29
CA GLY A 155 0.12 42.77 -27.17
C GLY A 155 -1.27 42.82 -26.53
N VAL A 156 -1.39 42.92 -25.20
CA VAL A 156 -2.68 42.93 -24.48
C VAL A 156 -2.70 44.04 -23.43
N VAL A 157 -3.84 44.72 -23.32
CA VAL A 157 -4.09 45.73 -22.29
C VAL A 157 -5.23 45.27 -21.40
N ARG A 158 -5.07 45.45 -20.09
CA ARG A 158 -6.01 45.03 -19.05
C ARG A 158 -6.77 46.21 -18.50
N PHE A 159 -8.08 46.07 -18.40
CA PHE A 159 -9.01 47.08 -17.88
C PHE A 159 -9.92 46.50 -16.78
N ASN A 160 -10.42 47.36 -15.91
CA ASN A 160 -11.53 47.07 -14.99
C ASN A 160 -12.76 47.89 -15.38
N THR A 161 -13.95 47.41 -15.02
CA THR A 161 -15.19 48.18 -15.08
C THR A 161 -15.89 48.10 -13.72
N PRO A 162 -16.64 49.12 -13.29
CA PRO A 162 -17.41 49.07 -12.05
C PRO A 162 -18.39 47.89 -12.03
N ALA A 163 -19.09 47.64 -13.15
CA ALA A 163 -20.03 46.54 -13.29
C ALA A 163 -19.36 45.16 -13.14
N LEU A 164 -18.18 44.96 -13.74
CA LEU A 164 -17.41 43.72 -13.55
C LEU A 164 -16.93 43.59 -12.11
N HIS A 165 -16.51 44.69 -11.48
CA HIS A 165 -16.02 44.68 -10.11
C HIS A 165 -17.08 44.22 -9.12
N GLU A 166 -18.31 44.74 -9.21
CA GLU A 166 -19.41 44.36 -8.31
C GLU A 166 -19.77 42.87 -8.42
N VAL A 167 -19.91 42.35 -9.65
CA VAL A 167 -20.22 40.93 -9.87
C VAL A 167 -19.05 40.05 -9.43
N ALA A 168 -17.81 40.45 -9.76
CA ALA A 168 -16.61 39.72 -9.37
C ALA A 168 -16.43 39.65 -7.85
N GLN A 169 -16.72 40.74 -7.11
CA GLN A 169 -16.67 40.74 -5.65
C GLN A 169 -17.67 39.75 -5.06
N LYS A 170 -18.92 39.75 -5.54
CA LYS A 170 -19.94 38.80 -5.08
C LYS A 170 -19.54 37.34 -5.35
N VAL A 171 -19.03 37.06 -6.56
CA VAL A 171 -18.53 35.72 -6.93
C VAL A 171 -17.35 35.29 -6.04
N SER A 172 -16.40 36.19 -5.83
CA SER A 172 -15.20 35.89 -5.04
C SER A 172 -15.53 35.67 -3.56
N GLN A 173 -16.44 36.46 -2.98
CA GLN A 173 -16.88 36.30 -1.60
C GLN A 173 -17.66 34.98 -1.41
N ALA A 174 -18.62 34.70 -2.29
CA ALA A 174 -19.36 33.43 -2.26
C ALA A 174 -18.42 32.22 -2.39
N GLY A 175 -17.45 32.29 -3.31
CA GLY A 175 -16.44 31.24 -3.48
C GLY A 175 -15.54 31.06 -2.24
N ALA A 176 -15.06 32.15 -1.64
CA ALA A 176 -14.24 32.08 -0.43
C ALA A 176 -15.01 31.52 0.77
N HIS A 177 -16.28 31.92 0.94
CA HIS A 177 -17.13 31.37 2.00
C HIS A 177 -17.46 29.89 1.77
N ALA A 178 -17.70 29.47 0.51
CA ALA A 178 -17.93 28.07 0.18
C ALA A 178 -16.69 27.21 0.52
N LEU A 179 -15.48 27.67 0.15
CA LEU A 179 -14.24 26.97 0.47
C LEU A 179 -13.99 26.89 1.99
N ALA A 180 -14.27 27.96 2.72
CA ALA A 180 -14.15 27.96 4.19
C ALA A 180 -15.15 27.00 4.86
N ALA A 181 -16.40 26.96 4.37
CA ALA A 181 -17.41 26.02 4.85
C ALA A 181 -17.03 24.57 4.55
N GLU A 182 -16.54 24.27 3.34
CA GLU A 182 -16.03 22.93 3.02
C GLU A 182 -14.86 22.52 3.91
N ALA A 183 -13.91 23.42 4.17
CA ALA A 183 -12.78 23.14 5.05
C ALA A 183 -13.23 22.84 6.49
N ALA A 184 -14.23 23.56 6.99
CA ALA A 184 -14.81 23.29 8.30
C ALA A 184 -15.49 21.91 8.35
N HIS A 185 -16.24 21.54 7.30
CA HIS A 185 -16.82 20.21 7.18
C HIS A 185 -15.75 19.11 7.14
N LEU A 186 -14.64 19.34 6.41
CA LEU A 186 -13.53 18.39 6.36
C LEU A 186 -12.91 18.16 7.74
N GLU A 187 -12.71 19.23 8.51
CA GLU A 187 -12.18 19.17 9.87
C GLU A 187 -13.11 18.36 10.79
N ASP A 188 -14.41 18.65 10.76
CA ASP A 188 -15.41 17.94 11.56
C ASP A 188 -15.49 16.44 11.21
N LEU A 189 -15.60 16.11 9.91
CA LEU A 189 -15.63 14.71 9.45
C LEU A 189 -14.35 13.96 9.83
N THR A 190 -13.19 14.65 9.79
CA THR A 190 -11.92 14.09 10.23
C THR A 190 -11.92 13.82 11.73
N ALA A 191 -12.40 14.76 12.54
CA ALA A 191 -12.52 14.58 13.98
C ALA A 191 -13.44 13.40 14.34
N GLN A 192 -14.57 13.25 13.65
CA GLN A 192 -15.50 12.14 13.84
C GLN A 192 -14.87 10.79 13.47
N ALA A 193 -14.12 10.72 12.36
CA ALA A 193 -13.38 9.52 11.99
C ALA A 193 -12.30 9.16 13.03
N LEU A 194 -11.57 10.16 13.53
CA LEU A 194 -10.52 9.98 14.54
C LEU A 194 -11.06 9.57 15.91
N ALA A 195 -12.28 9.98 16.26
CA ALA A 195 -12.95 9.51 17.48
C ALA A 195 -13.15 7.98 17.49
N SER A 196 -13.28 7.36 16.31
CA SER A 196 -13.45 5.91 16.14
C SER A 196 -12.17 5.20 15.68
N ARG A 197 -11.00 5.84 15.78
CA ARG A 197 -9.72 5.35 15.20
C ARG A 197 -9.35 3.92 15.64
N GLU A 198 -9.61 3.55 16.89
CA GLU A 198 -9.23 2.24 17.43
C GLU A 198 -10.09 1.13 16.83
N ALA A 199 -11.40 1.37 16.72
CA ALA A 199 -12.32 0.47 16.05
C ALA A 199 -11.99 0.32 14.56
N ILE A 200 -11.65 1.43 13.88
CA ILE A 200 -11.23 1.41 12.48
C ILE A 200 -9.93 0.60 12.31
N ALA A 201 -8.95 0.80 13.19
CA ALA A 201 -7.70 0.04 13.17
C ALA A 201 -7.92 -1.46 13.42
N ALA A 202 -8.82 -1.82 14.35
CA ALA A 202 -9.20 -3.21 14.60
C ALA A 202 -9.87 -3.86 13.37
N THR A 203 -10.71 -3.13 12.65
CA THR A 203 -11.28 -3.58 11.36
C THR A 203 -10.18 -3.77 10.32
N ALA A 204 -9.21 -2.87 10.25
CA ALA A 204 -8.11 -2.98 9.31
C ALA A 204 -7.23 -4.21 9.57
N ASP A 205 -6.92 -4.50 10.84
CA ASP A 205 -6.20 -5.72 11.25
C ASP A 205 -7.01 -6.99 10.90
N ALA A 206 -8.32 -6.98 11.16
CA ALA A 206 -9.20 -8.09 10.80
C ALA A 206 -9.22 -8.36 9.28
N LEU A 207 -9.32 -7.31 8.47
CA LEU A 207 -9.22 -7.41 7.01
C LEU A 207 -7.85 -7.95 6.57
N ALA A 208 -6.75 -7.47 7.15
CA ALA A 208 -5.41 -7.93 6.82
C ALA A 208 -5.22 -9.42 7.14
N ARG A 209 -5.75 -9.90 8.27
CA ARG A 209 -5.73 -11.32 8.63
C ARG A 209 -6.53 -12.18 7.65
N LEU A 210 -7.70 -11.71 7.22
CA LEU A 210 -8.51 -12.39 6.22
C LEU A 210 -7.80 -12.44 4.86
N ASP A 211 -7.19 -11.34 4.44
CA ASP A 211 -6.45 -11.23 3.19
C ASP A 211 -5.29 -12.24 3.16
N VAL A 212 -4.45 -12.26 4.21
CA VAL A 212 -3.35 -13.23 4.32
C VAL A 212 -3.86 -14.66 4.36
N ALA A 213 -4.89 -14.97 5.17
CA ALA A 213 -5.43 -16.33 5.26
C ALA A 213 -6.03 -16.81 3.94
N ALA A 214 -6.77 -15.94 3.24
CA ALA A 214 -7.36 -16.24 1.94
C ALA A 214 -6.28 -16.43 0.87
N ALA A 215 -5.27 -15.56 0.83
CA ALA A 215 -4.15 -15.67 -0.09
C ALA A 215 -3.36 -16.97 0.12
N LEU A 216 -3.09 -17.34 1.38
CA LEU A 216 -2.42 -18.61 1.68
C LEU A 216 -3.27 -19.82 1.26
N ALA A 217 -4.59 -19.77 1.48
CA ALA A 217 -5.51 -20.83 1.06
C ALA A 217 -5.58 -20.97 -0.47
N GLU A 218 -5.66 -19.85 -1.20
CA GLU A 218 -5.63 -19.81 -2.66
C GLU A 218 -4.31 -20.38 -3.20
N ARG A 219 -3.17 -19.92 -2.68
CA ARG A 219 -1.85 -20.45 -3.04
C ARG A 219 -1.73 -21.95 -2.77
N ALA A 220 -2.30 -22.42 -1.66
CA ALA A 220 -2.29 -23.83 -1.31
C ALA A 220 -3.12 -24.68 -2.28
N ALA A 221 -4.32 -24.19 -2.65
CA ALA A 221 -5.21 -24.87 -3.57
C ALA A 221 -4.61 -24.95 -4.99
N GLU A 222 -4.07 -23.84 -5.51
CA GLU A 222 -3.44 -23.79 -6.82
C GLU A 222 -2.18 -24.67 -6.90
N GLY A 223 -1.37 -24.67 -5.85
CA GLY A 223 -0.10 -25.39 -5.80
C GLY A 223 -0.23 -26.86 -5.37
N GLY A 224 -1.43 -27.32 -4.99
CA GLY A 224 -1.62 -28.63 -4.38
C GLY A 224 -0.73 -28.80 -3.13
N TRP A 225 -0.74 -27.82 -2.23
CA TRP A 225 0.06 -27.83 -1.00
C TRP A 225 -0.68 -28.60 0.10
N ALA A 226 0.08 -29.26 0.96
CA ALA A 226 -0.45 -30.05 2.07
C ALA A 226 -0.48 -29.25 3.37
N ARG A 227 -1.48 -29.50 4.22
CA ARG A 227 -1.51 -28.96 5.58
C ARG A 227 -0.43 -29.66 6.41
N PRO A 228 0.57 -28.95 6.96
CA PRO A 228 1.59 -29.59 7.78
C PRO A 228 1.00 -30.05 9.12
N LYS A 229 1.52 -31.16 9.65
CA LYS A 229 1.29 -31.63 11.01
C LYS A 229 2.46 -31.22 11.89
N LEU A 230 2.19 -30.39 12.90
CA LEU A 230 3.20 -30.01 13.89
C LEU A 230 3.20 -31.01 15.04
N VAL A 231 4.39 -31.40 15.51
CA VAL A 231 4.60 -32.31 16.64
C VAL A 231 5.57 -31.71 17.66
N GLU A 232 5.52 -32.18 18.90
CA GLU A 232 6.33 -31.64 20.01
C GLU A 232 7.75 -32.22 20.10
N HIS A 233 8.08 -33.22 19.28
CA HIS A 233 9.40 -33.86 19.24
C HIS A 233 10.15 -33.51 17.95
N PRO A 234 11.50 -33.58 17.93
CA PRO A 234 12.30 -33.38 16.72
C PRO A 234 11.90 -34.35 15.60
N CYS A 235 11.28 -33.81 14.56
CA CYS A 235 10.79 -34.54 13.41
C CYS A 235 10.85 -33.64 12.17
N PHE A 236 11.26 -34.19 11.04
CA PHE A 236 11.13 -33.52 9.75
C PHE A 236 10.89 -34.58 8.69
N ASP A 237 9.63 -34.91 8.45
CA ASP A 237 9.19 -35.94 7.49
C ASP A 237 8.37 -35.27 6.39
N ILE A 238 9.00 -35.11 5.23
CA ILE A 238 8.44 -34.48 4.04
C ILE A 238 8.36 -35.52 2.94
N GLU A 239 7.18 -35.67 2.35
CA GLU A 239 6.94 -36.49 1.17
C GLU A 239 6.65 -35.60 -0.03
N GLY A 240 7.37 -35.81 -1.12
CA GLY A 240 7.18 -35.05 -2.36
C GLY A 240 7.36 -33.54 -2.17
N GLY A 241 8.36 -33.12 -1.38
CA GLY A 241 8.67 -31.71 -1.16
C GLY A 241 9.13 -31.01 -2.43
N ARG A 242 8.71 -29.75 -2.60
CA ARG A 242 8.99 -28.93 -3.78
C ARG A 242 9.45 -27.53 -3.38
N HIS A 243 10.39 -26.96 -4.13
CA HIS A 243 10.87 -25.61 -3.87
C HIS A 243 9.87 -24.60 -4.45
N PRO A 244 9.14 -23.81 -3.64
CA PRO A 244 7.97 -23.06 -4.12
C PRO A 244 8.30 -22.02 -5.19
N VAL A 245 9.46 -21.36 -5.10
CA VAL A 245 9.91 -20.38 -6.10
C VAL A 245 10.43 -21.04 -7.39
N VAL A 246 11.25 -22.09 -7.28
CA VAL A 246 11.84 -22.77 -8.45
C VAL A 246 10.78 -23.55 -9.20
N GLU A 247 9.85 -24.22 -8.51
CA GLU A 247 8.69 -24.89 -9.11
C GLU A 247 7.90 -23.94 -10.01
N ALA A 248 7.56 -22.76 -9.49
CA ALA A 248 6.84 -21.75 -10.26
C ALA A 248 7.64 -21.21 -11.46
N ALA A 249 8.96 -21.07 -11.33
CA ALA A 249 9.82 -20.64 -12.43
C ALA A 249 9.92 -21.69 -13.54
N VAL A 250 10.08 -22.95 -13.16
CA VAL A 250 10.17 -24.11 -14.07
C VAL A 250 8.84 -24.39 -14.78
N ALA A 251 7.71 -24.23 -14.08
CA ALA A 251 6.39 -24.35 -14.70
C ALA A 251 6.17 -23.33 -15.84
N LYS A 252 6.75 -22.13 -15.73
CA LYS A 252 6.66 -21.10 -16.79
C LYS A 252 7.44 -21.48 -18.06
N SER A 253 8.48 -22.29 -17.95
CA SER A 253 9.21 -22.83 -19.12
C SER A 253 8.59 -24.11 -19.67
N GLY A 254 7.46 -24.57 -19.11
CA GLY A 254 6.78 -25.81 -19.53
C GLY A 254 7.43 -27.08 -19.00
N GLU A 255 8.42 -26.96 -18.12
CA GLU A 255 9.11 -28.08 -17.49
C GLU A 255 8.46 -28.45 -16.15
N ARG A 256 8.78 -29.64 -15.62
CA ARG A 256 8.25 -30.13 -14.33
C ARG A 256 9.35 -30.11 -13.27
N PHE A 257 9.01 -29.61 -12.08
CA PHE A 257 9.90 -29.71 -10.91
C PHE A 257 9.90 -31.15 -10.37
N VAL A 258 11.07 -31.67 -10.05
CA VAL A 258 11.23 -33.01 -9.45
C VAL A 258 11.08 -32.89 -7.94
N ALA A 259 10.02 -33.49 -7.39
CA ALA A 259 9.76 -33.50 -5.96
C ALA A 259 10.74 -34.44 -5.22
N ASN A 260 11.11 -34.09 -3.99
CA ASN A 260 12.06 -34.86 -3.17
C ASN A 260 11.54 -35.05 -1.74
N ASP A 261 11.74 -36.25 -1.22
CA ASP A 261 11.45 -36.58 0.18
C ASP A 261 12.59 -36.11 1.09
N CYS A 262 12.27 -35.85 2.36
CA CYS A 262 13.25 -35.55 3.39
C CYS A 262 12.81 -36.16 4.72
N ARG A 263 13.68 -36.94 5.37
CA ARG A 263 13.39 -37.58 6.66
C ARG A 263 14.51 -37.33 7.65
N LEU A 264 14.26 -36.46 8.62
CA LEU A 264 15.07 -36.29 9.82
C LEU A 264 14.26 -36.70 11.04
N SER A 265 14.93 -37.40 11.95
CA SER A 265 14.37 -37.83 13.24
C SER A 265 15.45 -37.76 14.30
N GLU A 266 15.09 -37.92 15.57
CA GLU A 266 16.06 -37.98 16.67
C GLU A 266 17.20 -38.98 16.44
N ARG A 267 16.91 -40.12 15.78
CA ARG A 267 17.92 -41.16 15.48
C ARG A 267 18.68 -40.93 14.18
N SER A 268 18.18 -40.04 13.32
CA SER A 268 18.73 -39.75 11.99
C SER A 268 18.60 -38.26 11.73
N ARG A 269 19.33 -37.46 12.51
CA ARG A 269 19.25 -35.99 12.52
C ARG A 269 20.15 -35.30 11.51
N LEU A 270 21.05 -36.04 10.85
CA LEU A 270 22.06 -35.50 9.95
C LEU A 270 22.02 -36.21 8.59
N TRP A 271 22.02 -35.43 7.52
CA TRP A 271 22.12 -35.92 6.14
C TRP A 271 23.38 -35.35 5.48
N LEU A 272 24.20 -36.22 4.89
CA LEU A 272 25.29 -35.83 4.01
C LEU A 272 24.82 -35.93 2.55
N VAL A 273 24.52 -34.78 1.95
CA VAL A 273 24.02 -34.71 0.57
C VAL A 273 25.18 -34.54 -0.39
N THR A 274 25.47 -35.59 -1.17
CA THR A 274 26.53 -35.57 -2.19
C THR A 274 25.94 -35.68 -3.60
N GLY A 275 26.72 -35.30 -4.61
CA GLY A 275 26.30 -35.33 -6.01
C GLY A 275 27.00 -34.27 -6.87
N PRO A 276 26.88 -34.36 -8.21
CA PRO A 276 27.52 -33.43 -9.13
C PRO A 276 27.04 -31.98 -8.93
N ASN A 277 27.84 -31.03 -9.40
CA ASN A 277 27.40 -29.64 -9.51
C ASN A 277 26.17 -29.55 -10.42
N MET A 278 25.29 -28.59 -10.14
CA MET A 278 23.98 -28.44 -10.81
C MET A 278 22.99 -29.60 -10.59
N GLY A 279 23.31 -30.59 -9.75
CA GLY A 279 22.40 -31.69 -9.39
C GLY A 279 21.28 -31.33 -8.42
N GLY A 280 21.03 -30.03 -8.17
CA GLY A 280 19.92 -29.57 -7.32
C GLY A 280 20.15 -29.62 -5.80
N LYS A 281 21.38 -29.91 -5.32
CA LYS A 281 21.71 -30.00 -3.88
C LYS A 281 21.29 -28.75 -3.09
N SER A 282 21.75 -27.57 -3.52
CA SER A 282 21.39 -26.30 -2.86
C SER A 282 19.89 -26.00 -2.94
N THR A 283 19.23 -26.40 -4.03
CA THR A 283 17.78 -26.29 -4.18
C THR A 283 17.05 -27.18 -3.16
N PHE A 284 17.51 -28.41 -2.97
CA PHE A 284 16.96 -29.34 -1.97
C PHE A 284 17.13 -28.81 -0.53
N LEU A 285 18.30 -28.27 -0.18
CA LEU A 285 18.53 -27.67 1.15
C LEU A 285 17.60 -26.47 1.39
N ARG A 286 17.54 -25.53 0.43
CA ARG A 286 16.67 -24.34 0.53
C ARG A 286 15.19 -24.70 0.54
N GLN A 287 14.78 -25.71 -0.21
CA GLN A 287 13.41 -26.21 -0.21
C GLN A 287 12.96 -26.60 1.20
N ASN A 288 13.74 -27.43 1.90
CA ASN A 288 13.37 -27.91 3.23
C ASN A 288 13.34 -26.76 4.25
N ALA A 289 14.29 -25.81 4.16
CA ALA A 289 14.27 -24.60 4.97
C ALA A 289 13.00 -23.76 4.74
N LEU A 290 12.58 -23.57 3.48
CA LEU A 290 11.36 -22.83 3.15
C LEU A 290 10.09 -23.56 3.62
N ILE A 291 10.06 -24.89 3.54
CA ILE A 291 8.95 -25.71 4.07
C ILE A 291 8.82 -25.50 5.58
N ALA A 292 9.94 -25.49 6.33
CA ALA A 292 9.93 -25.19 7.77
C ALA A 292 9.34 -23.80 8.06
N VAL A 293 9.78 -22.78 7.32
CA VAL A 293 9.30 -21.40 7.48
C VAL A 293 7.81 -21.30 7.19
N LEU A 294 7.34 -21.86 6.08
CA LEU A 294 5.92 -21.83 5.70
C LEU A 294 5.04 -22.54 6.73
N ALA A 295 5.46 -23.70 7.22
CA ALA A 295 4.72 -24.44 8.23
C ALA A 295 4.54 -23.63 9.53
N GLN A 296 5.61 -23.03 10.04
CA GLN A 296 5.54 -22.22 11.28
C GLN A 296 4.94 -20.83 11.07
N ALA A 297 4.85 -20.34 9.83
CA ALA A 297 4.09 -19.15 9.48
C ALA A 297 2.56 -19.39 9.43
N GLY A 298 2.11 -20.63 9.59
CA GLY A 298 0.70 -21.00 9.53
C GLY A 298 0.17 -21.28 8.11
N SER A 299 1.08 -21.43 7.14
CA SER A 299 0.73 -21.78 5.76
C SER A 299 0.65 -23.30 5.56
N TYR A 300 -0.03 -23.71 4.48
CA TYR A 300 0.20 -25.01 3.86
C TYR A 300 1.61 -25.03 3.24
N VAL A 301 2.14 -26.21 2.96
CA VAL A 301 3.50 -26.37 2.45
C VAL A 301 3.55 -27.10 1.11
N PRO A 302 4.51 -26.79 0.22
CA PRO A 302 4.66 -27.38 -1.11
C PRO A 302 5.16 -28.83 -1.03
N ALA A 303 4.33 -29.74 -0.53
CA ALA A 303 4.62 -31.17 -0.36
C ALA A 303 3.34 -32.01 -0.55
N ALA A 304 3.47 -33.32 -0.72
CA ALA A 304 2.35 -34.26 -0.69
C ALA A 304 1.90 -34.53 0.76
N SER A 305 2.85 -34.69 1.67
CA SER A 305 2.61 -34.75 3.11
C SER A 305 3.80 -34.12 3.87
N ALA A 306 3.54 -33.59 5.06
CA ALA A 306 4.57 -32.92 5.87
C ALA A 306 4.26 -33.05 7.36
N THR A 307 5.19 -33.63 8.12
CA THR A 307 5.19 -33.65 9.59
C THR A 307 6.47 -33.02 10.10
N LEU A 308 6.36 -32.00 10.95
CA LEU A 308 7.52 -31.25 11.45
C LEU A 308 7.42 -31.03 12.96
N GLY A 309 8.55 -31.20 13.64
CA GLY A 309 8.77 -30.64 14.96
C GLY A 309 8.91 -29.12 14.89
N LEU A 310 8.70 -28.45 16.03
CA LEU A 310 8.93 -27.00 16.10
C LEU A 310 10.42 -26.70 15.99
N VAL A 311 10.77 -25.89 14.99
CA VAL A 311 12.11 -25.38 14.73
C VAL A 311 12.28 -24.06 15.49
N ASP A 312 13.18 -24.04 16.47
CA ASP A 312 13.45 -22.83 17.26
C ASP A 312 14.31 -21.81 16.49
N ARG A 313 15.26 -22.31 15.70
CA ARG A 313 16.19 -21.52 14.89
C ARG A 313 16.47 -22.22 13.56
N LEU A 314 16.40 -21.44 12.49
CA LEU A 314 16.81 -21.87 11.16
C LEU A 314 18.17 -21.25 10.84
N PHE A 315 19.21 -22.08 10.80
CA PHE A 315 20.53 -21.67 10.38
C PHE A 315 20.77 -22.03 8.92
N SER A 316 21.34 -21.09 8.18
CA SER A 316 21.65 -21.30 6.77
C SER A 316 23.03 -20.78 6.47
N ARG A 317 23.88 -21.67 5.97
CA ARG A 317 25.12 -21.36 5.30
C ARG A 317 25.02 -21.91 3.89
N VAL A 318 24.44 -21.12 2.99
CA VAL A 318 24.44 -21.42 1.55
C VAL A 318 25.37 -20.42 0.88
N GLY A 319 26.36 -20.90 0.13
CA GLY A 319 27.45 -20.10 -0.44
C GLY A 319 27.01 -18.71 -0.92
N ALA A 320 27.62 -17.67 -0.35
CA ALA A 320 27.35 -16.30 -0.75
C ALA A 320 27.98 -16.02 -2.12
N SER A 321 27.24 -15.38 -3.02
CA SER A 321 27.85 -14.56 -4.07
C SER A 321 28.57 -13.40 -3.37
N ASP A 322 29.86 -13.24 -3.71
CA ASP A 322 30.86 -12.42 -3.03
C ASP A 322 30.37 -11.11 -2.41
N ASN A 323 30.78 -10.88 -1.15
CA ASN A 323 30.70 -9.56 -0.52
C ASN A 323 32.13 -9.04 -0.25
N LEU A 324 32.82 -8.64 -1.33
CA LEU A 324 34.19 -8.13 -1.32
C LEU A 324 34.36 -6.79 -0.56
N ALA A 325 33.29 -6.19 -0.05
CA ALA A 325 33.27 -4.81 0.43
C ALA A 325 33.89 -4.56 1.83
N ARG A 326 34.33 -5.59 2.57
CA ARG A 326 34.76 -5.45 3.98
C ARG A 326 36.19 -5.87 4.32
N GLY A 327 37.04 -6.19 3.34
CA GLY A 327 38.46 -6.51 3.58
C GLY A 327 38.72 -7.75 4.45
N ARG A 328 37.72 -8.63 4.63
CA ARG A 328 37.86 -9.93 5.30
C ARG A 328 37.89 -11.03 4.25
N SER A 329 38.75 -12.04 4.45
CA SER A 329 38.78 -13.24 3.59
C SER A 329 37.42 -13.94 3.60
N THR A 330 36.97 -14.41 2.43
CA THR A 330 35.74 -15.20 2.28
C THR A 330 35.72 -16.40 3.22
N PHE A 331 36.88 -17.04 3.39
CA PHE A 331 37.06 -18.15 4.32
C PHE A 331 36.90 -17.73 5.79
N MET A 332 37.43 -16.55 6.19
CA MET A 332 37.26 -16.08 7.57
C MET A 332 35.78 -15.78 7.88
N VAL A 333 35.05 -15.17 6.95
CA VAL A 333 33.61 -14.93 7.11
C VAL A 333 32.86 -16.24 7.24
N GLU A 334 33.19 -17.22 6.40
CA GLU A 334 32.62 -18.57 6.46
C GLU A 334 32.86 -19.25 7.81
N MET A 335 34.07 -19.15 8.36
CA MET A 335 34.40 -19.73 9.67
C MET A 335 33.68 -19.02 10.82
N VAL A 336 33.54 -17.69 10.76
CA VAL A 336 32.79 -16.93 11.77
C VAL A 336 31.30 -17.29 11.73
N GLU A 337 30.71 -17.43 10.54
CA GLU A 337 29.32 -17.89 10.39
C GLU A 337 29.13 -19.31 10.92
N THR A 338 30.03 -20.23 10.56
CA THR A 338 29.99 -21.63 11.02
C THR A 338 30.13 -21.72 12.54
N ALA A 339 31.06 -20.98 13.13
CA ALA A 339 31.23 -20.91 14.58
C ALA A 339 29.97 -20.36 15.28
N ALA A 340 29.32 -19.35 14.69
CA ALA A 340 28.08 -18.80 15.23
C ALA A 340 26.93 -19.81 15.17
N ILE A 341 26.85 -20.64 14.12
CA ILE A 341 25.88 -21.75 14.02
C ILE A 341 26.14 -22.75 15.14
N LEU A 342 27.37 -23.25 15.26
CA LEU A 342 27.71 -24.26 16.29
C LEU A 342 27.44 -23.74 17.71
N ALA A 343 27.77 -22.48 18.00
CA ALA A 343 27.59 -21.92 19.33
C ALA A 343 26.12 -21.64 19.71
N GLN A 344 25.21 -21.60 18.75
CA GLN A 344 23.82 -21.20 18.96
C GLN A 344 22.79 -22.26 18.53
N ALA A 345 23.21 -23.30 17.82
CA ALA A 345 22.35 -24.42 17.47
C ALA A 345 21.89 -25.13 18.74
N THR A 346 20.63 -25.56 18.73
CA THR A 346 20.03 -26.37 19.78
C THR A 346 19.54 -27.68 19.17
N PRO A 347 19.14 -28.68 19.98
CA PRO A 347 18.54 -29.91 19.47
C PRO A 347 17.24 -29.70 18.66
N SER A 348 16.62 -28.52 18.73
CA SER A 348 15.43 -28.14 17.96
C SER A 348 15.75 -27.25 16.75
N SER A 349 17.02 -26.95 16.49
CA SER A 349 17.41 -26.10 15.38
C SER A 349 17.45 -26.86 14.06
N PHE A 350 17.05 -26.20 12.97
CA PHE A 350 17.20 -26.73 11.61
C PHE A 350 18.40 -26.05 10.96
N VAL A 351 19.43 -26.84 10.65
CA VAL A 351 20.70 -26.33 10.12
C VAL A 351 20.88 -26.80 8.68
N ILE A 352 21.11 -25.86 7.75
CA ILE A 352 21.57 -26.19 6.40
C ILE A 352 22.98 -25.64 6.18
N LEU A 353 23.88 -26.53 5.76
CA LEU A 353 25.27 -26.22 5.42
C LEU A 353 25.52 -26.65 3.97
N ASP A 354 25.98 -25.73 3.13
CA ASP A 354 26.32 -25.96 1.73
C ASP A 354 27.80 -25.66 1.51
N GLU A 355 28.56 -26.70 1.16
CA GLU A 355 29.96 -26.61 0.71
C GLU A 355 30.93 -25.92 1.70
N VAL A 356 30.83 -26.26 2.99
CA VAL A 356 31.76 -25.78 4.04
C VAL A 356 33.19 -26.26 3.76
N GLY A 357 34.17 -25.38 3.98
CA GLY A 357 35.60 -25.65 3.83
C GLY A 357 36.16 -25.38 2.43
N ARG A 358 35.38 -24.77 1.51
CA ARG A 358 35.83 -24.53 0.13
C ARG A 358 36.94 -23.48 0.00
N GLY A 359 37.04 -22.53 0.94
CA GLY A 359 37.99 -21.42 0.89
C GLY A 359 39.44 -21.73 1.29
N THR A 360 39.81 -23.00 1.49
CA THR A 360 41.13 -23.41 1.99
C THR A 360 41.68 -24.66 1.24
N SER A 361 42.83 -25.20 1.67
CA SER A 361 43.40 -26.42 1.11
C SER A 361 42.43 -27.60 1.25
N THR A 362 42.48 -28.57 0.33
CA THR A 362 41.52 -29.68 0.28
C THR A 362 41.46 -30.46 1.59
N TYR A 363 42.62 -30.72 2.21
CA TYR A 363 42.69 -31.47 3.47
C TYR A 363 42.21 -30.64 4.67
N ASP A 364 42.57 -29.36 4.72
CA ASP A 364 42.11 -28.48 5.80
C ASP A 364 40.59 -28.25 5.73
N GLY A 365 40.05 -28.06 4.52
CA GLY A 365 38.63 -27.89 4.28
C GLY A 365 37.83 -29.12 4.67
N LEU A 366 38.34 -30.32 4.32
CA LEU A 366 37.74 -31.58 4.74
C LEU A 366 37.79 -31.77 6.26
N ALA A 367 38.93 -31.47 6.90
CA ALA A 367 39.08 -31.60 8.35
C ALA A 367 38.10 -30.68 9.11
N ILE A 368 37.92 -29.45 8.62
CA ILE A 368 36.94 -28.52 9.18
C ILE A 368 35.51 -29.02 8.97
N ALA A 369 35.16 -29.42 7.75
CA ALA A 369 33.82 -29.92 7.46
C ALA A 369 33.49 -31.17 8.31
N TRP A 370 34.46 -32.06 8.50
CA TRP A 370 34.32 -33.23 9.37
C TRP A 370 34.06 -32.85 10.82
N ALA A 371 34.90 -31.97 11.40
CA ALA A 371 34.74 -31.51 12.77
C ALA A 371 33.41 -30.78 13.02
N VAL A 372 32.95 -29.99 12.03
CA VAL A 372 31.64 -29.31 12.10
C VAL A 372 30.49 -30.30 12.08
N VAL A 373 30.58 -31.34 11.23
CA VAL A 373 29.56 -32.41 11.16
C VAL A 373 29.51 -33.21 12.46
N GLU A 374 30.67 -33.54 13.05
CA GLU A 374 30.74 -34.21 14.35
C GLU A 374 30.12 -33.34 15.45
N ALA A 375 30.50 -32.05 15.54
CA ALA A 375 29.94 -31.14 16.53
C ALA A 375 28.41 -31.02 16.43
N ILE A 376 27.84 -30.88 15.23
CA ILE A 376 26.38 -30.83 15.02
C ILE A 376 25.72 -32.19 15.34
N HIS A 377 26.46 -33.27 15.16
CA HIS A 377 25.93 -34.60 15.44
C HIS A 377 25.97 -34.94 16.93
N GLU A 378 26.97 -34.50 17.70
CA GLU A 378 27.18 -34.92 19.08
C GLU A 378 26.63 -33.94 20.13
N ASP A 379 26.78 -32.63 19.88
CA ASP A 379 26.36 -31.52 20.74
C ASP A 379 24.96 -30.99 20.37
#